data_AF-A0A673B1G3-F1
#
_entry.id   AF-A0A673B1G3-F1
#
_cell.length_a   1.000
_cell.length_b   1.000
_cell.length_c   1.000
_cell.angle_alpha   90.00
_cell.angle_beta   90.00
_cell.angle_gamma   90.00
#
_symmetry.space_group_name_H-M   'P 1'
#
loop_
_entity.id
_entity.type
_entity.pdbx_description
1 polymer ?
#
loop_
_entity_poly.entity_id
_entity_poly.type
_entity_poly.pdbx_seq_one_letter_code
_entity_poly.pdbx_strand_id
1 'polypeptide(L)'
;MLKNLFYRSSNLQYFKRLIQIPQLPENPPNFLRASALSEHISPVVVIPAESSSPESEHVVETDDLVDTDIPAALETKFDDLFGTSAAIDPFNFNSQNGMRKDDKDRLIEQLTREIQALKDELESFRLESGRLCQALRGRVSELEAELAEQSHLRLQAVGESEFLKAELDDLRRVREDTEKEQRSLTEIERKAQANEQRYTKLKEKYTELVQSHADLLRKVRQAAHSSSSFQGLKIISIANSSSLPHFLFTPASSDLSLQSSEVLSTQLATLESEKAELVQSLSKVEAELAARGEELDRVQSSLTSERESGVKTAEALQNQLNEKKLRPRGLELQQGELGDLVEQEMAATSAAVESAAARIEEMLNKSRAVDTGIKMEVNERILASCTELMQAIKELILSSKDLQRDIVESGRGAASMKEFYAKNSRWTEGLISASKAVGWGATVMVDAADLVVQGKGKFEELMVCSHEIAASTAQLVAASKVKADKDSAKLHRLQHASRGVTQATAAVVASTKSGKSQIEETDTMDFSSMTLTQIKRQEMDAQVLVLELETRLQKERERLGELRKKHYELAGVAEGWGEEEEGEDS
;
A
#
# COMPACT_ATOMS: atom_id res chain seq x y z
N MET A 1 -7.48 31.73 33.60
CA MET A 1 -6.36 31.27 34.45
C MET A 1 -5.02 31.86 34.02
N LEU A 2 -4.59 31.70 32.76
CA LEU A 2 -3.25 32.13 32.29
C LEU A 2 -2.95 33.64 32.41
N LYS A 3 -3.91 34.52 32.06
CA LYS A 3 -3.76 35.98 32.22
C LYS A 3 -3.51 36.41 33.67
N ASN A 4 -4.17 35.75 34.62
CA ASN A 4 -4.04 36.06 36.05
C ASN A 4 -2.68 35.59 36.60
N LEU A 5 -2.19 34.45 36.11
CA LEU A 5 -0.84 33.95 36.41
C LEU A 5 0.24 34.91 35.90
N PHE A 6 0.18 35.34 34.63
CA PHE A 6 1.14 36.30 34.06
C PHE A 6 1.11 37.66 34.78
N TYR A 7 -0.08 38.16 35.10
CA TYR A 7 -0.22 39.41 35.84
C TYR A 7 0.37 39.32 37.25
N ARG A 8 0.15 38.21 37.97
CA ARG A 8 0.77 37.96 39.28
C ARG A 8 2.29 37.83 39.18
N SER A 9 2.79 37.08 38.21
CA SER A 9 4.23 36.86 38.03
C SER A 9 4.97 38.14 37.63
N SER A 10 4.36 39.00 36.81
CA SER A 10 4.93 40.30 36.42
C SER A 10 5.04 41.31 37.57
N ASN A 11 4.21 41.16 38.61
CA ASN A 11 4.18 42.06 39.77
C ASN A 11 5.07 41.58 40.94
N LEU A 12 5.73 40.43 40.82
CA LEU A 12 6.71 39.97 41.80
C LEU A 12 8.01 40.78 41.64
N GLN A 13 8.45 41.43 42.73
CA GLN A 13 9.60 42.34 42.71
C GLN A 13 10.90 41.69 42.22
N TYR A 14 11.05 40.38 42.43
CA TYR A 14 12.19 39.60 41.96
C TYR A 14 12.31 39.61 40.42
N PHE A 15 11.21 39.36 39.71
CA PHE A 15 11.23 39.33 38.24
C PHE A 15 11.37 40.73 37.64
N LYS A 16 10.79 41.75 38.29
CA LYS A 16 10.81 43.14 37.81
C LYS A 16 12.22 43.74 37.64
N ARG A 17 13.24 43.18 38.31
CA ARG A 17 14.65 43.63 38.23
C ARG A 17 15.54 42.77 37.32
N LEU A 18 15.21 41.49 37.13
CA LEU A 18 16.04 40.55 36.36
C LEU A 18 15.57 40.34 34.91
N ILE A 19 14.26 40.39 34.67
CA ILE A 19 13.69 40.13 33.33
C ILE A 19 12.47 41.03 33.08
N GLN A 20 12.34 41.58 31.87
CA GLN A 20 11.15 42.33 31.52
C GLN A 20 10.10 41.41 30.90
N ILE A 21 9.03 41.12 31.66
CA ILE A 21 7.92 40.27 31.19
C ILE A 21 6.96 41.13 30.34
N PRO A 22 6.80 40.84 29.04
CA PRO A 22 5.91 41.60 28.15
C PRO A 22 4.43 41.41 28.50
N GLN A 23 3.61 42.46 28.29
CA GLN A 23 2.18 42.41 28.58
C GLN A 23 1.40 41.69 27.46
N LEU A 24 0.46 40.84 27.85
CA LEU A 24 -0.41 40.10 26.91
C LEU A 24 -1.47 41.04 26.30
N PRO A 25 -1.80 40.89 25.00
CA PRO A 25 -2.89 41.63 24.36
C PRO A 25 -4.26 41.41 25.06
N GLU A 26 -5.12 42.44 25.05
CA GLU A 26 -6.44 42.38 25.70
C GLU A 26 -7.36 41.32 25.09
N ASN A 27 -7.29 41.08 23.78
CA ASN A 27 -8.15 40.13 23.07
C ASN A 27 -7.36 38.91 22.56
N PRO A 28 -7.90 37.68 22.69
CA PRO A 28 -7.29 36.49 22.11
C PRO A 28 -7.34 36.55 20.58
N PRO A 29 -6.35 35.97 19.87
CA PRO A 29 -6.34 35.97 18.42
C PRO A 29 -7.53 35.21 17.83
N ASN A 30 -8.11 35.74 16.75
CA ASN A 30 -9.21 35.11 16.05
C ASN A 30 -8.66 34.12 15.00
N PHE A 31 -8.74 32.83 15.31
CA PHE A 31 -8.16 31.75 14.51
C PHE A 31 -8.92 31.43 13.21
N LEU A 32 -10.06 32.09 12.95
CA LEU A 32 -10.86 31.88 11.75
C LEU A 32 -10.44 32.75 10.56
N ARG A 33 -9.43 33.61 10.71
CA ARG A 33 -8.99 34.54 9.66
C ARG A 33 -7.47 34.50 9.50
N ALA A 34 -6.99 33.95 8.39
CA ALA A 34 -5.56 33.75 8.13
C ALA A 34 -4.73 35.06 8.18
N SER A 35 -5.33 36.20 7.82
CA SER A 35 -4.68 37.52 7.90
C SER A 35 -4.49 38.05 9.33
N ALA A 36 -5.15 37.48 10.34
CA ALA A 36 -4.95 37.82 11.75
C ALA A 36 -3.80 37.01 12.41
N LEU A 37 -3.30 35.97 11.72
CA LEU A 37 -2.16 35.17 12.20
C LEU A 37 -0.82 35.85 11.88
N SER A 38 -0.74 36.61 10.79
CA SER A 38 0.45 37.38 10.40
C SER A 38 0.68 38.65 11.21
N GLU A 39 -0.34 39.12 11.95
CA GLU A 39 -0.26 40.30 12.83
C GLU A 39 0.19 39.91 14.26
N HIS A 40 0.28 38.60 14.56
CA HIS A 40 0.64 38.08 15.86
C HIS A 40 2.16 37.94 16.02
N ILE A 41 2.79 38.92 16.67
CA ILE A 41 4.21 38.89 17.02
C ILE A 41 4.36 38.19 18.37
N SER A 42 5.16 37.12 18.42
CA SER A 42 5.45 36.41 19.68
C SER A 42 6.25 37.33 20.62
N PRO A 43 5.79 37.55 21.87
CA PRO A 43 6.51 38.41 22.79
C PRO A 43 7.83 37.75 23.22
N VAL A 44 8.95 38.33 22.82
CA VAL A 44 10.31 37.89 23.18
C VAL A 44 10.70 38.50 24.53
N VAL A 45 11.16 37.67 25.46
CA VAL A 45 11.69 38.10 26.76
C VAL A 45 13.09 38.66 26.54
N VAL A 46 13.26 39.97 26.78
CA VAL A 46 14.56 40.63 26.69
C VAL A 46 15.19 40.66 28.08
N ILE A 47 16.38 40.09 28.20
CA ILE A 47 17.25 40.19 29.38
C ILE A 47 18.14 41.41 29.13
N PRO A 48 18.00 42.52 29.88
CA PRO A 48 18.90 43.65 29.75
C PRO A 48 20.33 43.20 30.08
N ALA A 49 21.29 43.51 29.21
CA ALA A 49 22.71 43.29 29.53
C ALA A 49 23.04 44.07 30.81
N GLU A 50 23.64 43.38 31.77
CA GLU A 50 23.90 43.91 33.12
C GLU A 50 24.68 45.23 33.04
N SER A 51 24.00 46.34 33.29
CA SER A 51 24.64 47.57 33.71
C SER A 51 25.11 47.34 35.15
N SER A 52 26.41 47.09 35.27
CA SER A 52 27.23 47.25 36.47
C SER A 52 26.55 48.05 37.58
N SER A 53 26.28 47.40 38.71
CA SER A 53 25.95 48.08 39.97
C SER A 53 26.79 47.47 41.11
N PRO A 54 27.23 48.29 42.08
CA PRO A 54 28.52 48.14 42.74
C PRO A 54 28.38 47.43 44.08
N GLU A 55 28.95 46.24 44.21
CA GLU A 55 29.34 45.67 45.49
C GLU A 55 30.34 44.52 45.24
N SER A 56 31.57 44.90 44.91
CA SER A 56 32.74 44.03 45.06
C SER A 56 33.88 44.89 45.56
N GLU A 57 33.94 45.02 46.89
CA GLU A 57 35.18 45.46 47.53
C GLU A 57 36.22 44.35 47.39
N HIS A 58 37.15 44.59 46.47
CA HIS A 58 38.59 44.45 46.66
C HIS A 58 39.11 43.10 47.21
N VAL A 59 39.51 42.21 46.31
CA VAL A 59 40.71 41.39 46.53
C VAL A 59 41.60 41.57 45.31
N VAL A 60 42.67 42.34 45.50
CA VAL A 60 43.71 42.58 44.49
C VAL A 60 44.59 41.35 44.42
N GLU A 61 44.82 40.87 43.20
CA GLU A 61 46.01 40.10 42.87
C GLU A 61 47.25 40.93 43.20
N THR A 62 48.15 40.36 44.00
CA THR A 62 49.57 40.66 43.86
C THR A 62 50.28 39.34 43.64
N ASP A 63 50.56 39.09 42.36
CA ASP A 63 51.69 38.27 41.94
C ASP A 63 52.95 38.94 42.50
N ASP A 64 53.67 38.26 43.39
CA ASP A 64 55.13 38.41 43.50
C ASP A 64 55.74 37.15 44.11
N LEU A 65 56.52 36.48 43.27
CA LEU A 65 57.54 35.46 43.48
C LEU A 65 58.10 35.31 44.91
N VAL A 66 58.06 34.09 45.46
CA VAL A 66 59.22 33.47 46.12
C VAL A 66 59.15 31.93 46.08
N ASP A 67 60.10 31.31 45.39
CA ASP A 67 60.47 29.90 45.59
C ASP A 67 60.91 29.69 47.04
N THR A 68 60.36 28.67 47.70
CA THR A 68 60.87 28.17 48.99
C THR A 68 61.16 26.68 48.89
N ASP A 69 62.19 26.35 48.12
CA ASP A 69 63.06 25.22 48.46
C ASP A 69 63.71 25.53 49.81
N ILE A 70 63.37 24.76 50.85
CA ILE A 70 64.12 24.75 52.11
C ILE A 70 64.98 23.49 52.17
N PRO A 71 66.31 23.61 52.37
CA PRO A 71 67.24 22.48 52.32
C PRO A 71 67.14 21.58 53.54
N ALA A 72 67.50 20.32 53.33
CA ALA A 72 67.94 19.45 54.40
C ALA A 72 69.22 19.99 55.06
N ALA A 73 69.27 19.89 56.40
CA ALA A 73 70.41 20.01 57.33
C ALA A 73 70.48 21.30 58.17
N LEU A 74 70.82 21.08 59.46
CA LEU A 74 70.91 21.97 60.63
C LEU A 74 69.55 22.33 61.25
N GLU A 75 69.28 22.18 62.54
CA GLU A 75 70.13 21.93 63.70
C GLU A 75 69.27 21.47 64.89
N THR A 76 69.74 20.43 65.56
CA THR A 76 69.33 19.92 66.88
C THR A 76 69.49 20.97 67.98
N LYS A 77 68.51 21.85 68.21
CA LYS A 77 68.59 22.86 69.31
C LYS A 77 67.26 23.44 69.84
N PHE A 78 66.14 22.74 69.67
CA PHE A 78 64.86 23.14 70.30
C PHE A 78 64.43 22.24 71.48
N ASP A 79 65.03 21.06 71.62
CA ASP A 79 64.72 20.10 72.70
C ASP A 79 65.47 20.35 74.03
N ASP A 80 66.30 21.40 74.11
CA ASP A 80 67.14 21.68 75.29
C ASP A 80 66.61 22.84 76.17
N LEU A 81 65.43 23.40 75.86
CA LEU A 81 64.83 24.50 76.62
C LEU A 81 63.61 24.09 77.47
N PHE A 82 62.98 22.95 77.19
CA PHE A 82 61.97 22.33 78.05
C PHE A 82 62.48 20.98 78.53
N GLY A 83 63.07 21.01 79.72
CA GLY A 83 63.89 19.94 80.29
C GLY A 83 63.35 18.51 80.14
N THR A 84 64.24 17.65 79.69
CA THR A 84 64.29 16.22 79.98
C THR A 84 63.89 15.95 81.43
N SER A 85 62.75 15.28 81.64
CA SER A 85 62.35 14.76 82.94
C SER A 85 63.20 13.52 83.27
N ALA A 86 64.42 13.76 83.75
CA ALA A 86 65.10 12.81 84.61
C ALA A 86 64.27 12.62 85.88
N ALA A 87 64.29 11.39 86.40
CA ALA A 87 63.52 10.96 87.56
C ALA A 87 63.62 11.90 88.76
N ILE A 88 62.48 12.05 89.47
CA ILE A 88 62.20 12.84 90.69
C ILE A 88 61.53 14.19 90.38
N ASP A 89 60.23 14.12 90.09
CA ASP A 89 59.30 15.24 90.22
C ASP A 89 58.24 14.90 91.30
N PRO A 90 58.18 15.64 92.43
CA PRO A 90 57.15 15.48 93.46
C PRO A 90 55.74 15.91 93.03
N PHE A 91 55.57 16.50 91.84
CA PHE A 91 54.28 16.94 91.30
C PHE A 91 53.95 16.26 89.95
N ASN A 92 54.02 14.92 89.92
CA ASN A 92 53.49 14.14 88.80
C ASN A 92 51.95 14.16 88.80
N PHE A 93 51.35 15.14 88.13
CA PHE A 93 49.90 15.24 87.90
C PHE A 93 49.36 14.21 86.88
N ASN A 94 50.22 13.41 86.25
CA ASN A 94 49.80 12.45 85.22
C ASN A 94 48.99 11.25 85.77
N SER A 95 48.87 11.14 87.10
CA SER A 95 48.15 10.05 87.80
C SER A 95 46.77 10.44 88.34
N GLN A 96 46.27 11.67 88.09
CA GLN A 96 44.96 12.09 88.62
C GLN A 96 43.76 11.71 87.76
N ASN A 97 43.95 11.36 86.49
CA ASN A 97 42.92 10.69 85.70
C ASN A 97 43.22 9.20 85.69
N GLY A 98 42.48 8.42 86.49
CA GLY A 98 42.66 6.98 86.75
C GLY A 98 42.50 6.03 85.56
N MET A 99 42.78 6.49 84.34
CA MET A 99 42.83 5.69 83.12
C MET A 99 44.29 5.32 82.87
N ARG A 100 44.63 4.02 82.91
CA ARG A 100 46.00 3.57 82.61
C ARG A 100 46.32 3.87 81.15
N LYS A 101 47.59 4.08 80.81
CA LYS A 101 48.03 4.35 79.43
C LYS A 101 47.47 3.33 78.44
N ASP A 102 47.50 2.06 78.84
CA ASP A 102 46.97 0.93 78.07
C ASP A 102 45.46 1.04 77.78
N ASP A 103 44.68 1.64 78.70
CA ASP A 103 43.24 1.85 78.52
C ASP A 103 42.95 3.02 77.56
N LYS A 104 43.81 4.04 77.56
CA LYS A 104 43.76 5.14 76.58
C LYS A 104 44.10 4.62 75.18
N ASP A 105 45.15 3.80 75.07
CA ASP A 105 45.58 3.22 73.80
C ASP A 105 44.49 2.27 73.24
N ARG A 106 43.86 1.44 74.09
CA ARG A 106 42.71 0.61 73.69
C ARG A 106 41.50 1.43 73.20
N LEU A 107 41.19 2.55 73.87
CA LEU A 107 40.10 3.43 73.47
C LEU A 107 40.41 4.11 72.13
N ILE A 108 41.66 4.54 71.91
CA ILE A 108 42.12 5.11 70.63
C ILE A 108 41.98 4.07 69.52
N GLU A 109 42.40 2.83 69.74
CA GLU A 109 42.24 1.75 68.74
C GLU A 109 40.76 1.46 68.44
N GLN A 110 39.90 1.47 69.46
CA GLN A 110 38.46 1.27 69.28
C GLN A 110 37.84 2.40 68.44
N LEU A 111 38.10 3.66 68.81
CA LEU A 111 37.59 4.82 68.09
C LEU A 111 38.16 4.90 66.66
N THR A 112 39.42 4.52 66.45
CA THR A 112 40.03 4.47 65.12
C THR A 112 39.36 3.42 64.24
N ARG A 113 39.05 2.24 64.80
CA ARG A 113 38.29 1.20 64.10
C ARG A 113 36.87 1.63 63.78
N GLU A 114 36.20 2.32 64.71
CA GLU A 114 34.83 2.81 64.52
C GLU A 114 34.77 3.94 63.48
N ILE A 115 35.74 4.86 63.50
CA ILE A 115 35.92 5.88 62.45
C ILE A 115 36.15 5.24 61.09
N GLN A 116 36.94 4.16 61.02
CA GLN A 116 37.17 3.46 59.76
C GLN A 116 35.90 2.77 59.26
N ALA A 117 35.17 2.06 60.13
CA ALA A 117 33.91 1.42 59.78
C ALA A 117 32.86 2.43 59.27
N LEU A 118 32.74 3.59 59.94
CA LEU A 118 31.83 4.66 59.51
C LEU A 118 32.25 5.27 58.15
N LYS A 119 33.55 5.37 57.87
CA LYS A 119 34.04 5.83 56.56
C LYS A 119 33.69 4.83 55.45
N ASP A 120 33.88 3.53 55.71
CA ASP A 120 33.57 2.48 54.75
C ASP A 120 32.05 2.42 54.47
N GLU A 121 31.22 2.57 55.51
CA GLU A 121 29.75 2.62 55.37
C GLU A 121 29.29 3.86 54.58
N LEU A 122 29.91 5.02 54.82
CA LEU A 122 29.64 6.25 54.08
C LEU A 122 30.06 6.15 52.61
N GLU A 123 31.17 5.46 52.32
CA GLU A 123 31.60 5.17 50.96
C GLU A 123 30.63 4.20 50.26
N SER A 124 30.18 3.16 50.95
CA SER A 124 29.14 2.25 50.46
C SER A 124 27.83 2.98 50.15
N PHE A 125 27.37 3.88 51.03
CA PHE A 125 26.17 4.67 50.79
C PHE A 125 26.30 5.61 49.59
N ARG A 126 27.47 6.25 49.42
CA ARG A 126 27.78 7.07 48.24
C ARG A 126 27.75 6.26 46.95
N LEU A 127 28.29 5.05 46.96
CA LEU A 127 28.31 4.18 45.79
C LEU A 127 26.89 3.74 45.40
N GLU A 128 26.07 3.37 46.38
CA GLU A 128 24.67 2.97 46.16
C GLU A 128 23.82 4.16 45.67
N SER A 129 24.00 5.34 46.26
CA SER A 129 23.36 6.58 45.79
C SER A 129 23.78 6.93 44.35
N GLY A 130 25.07 6.78 44.02
CA GLY A 130 25.58 6.97 42.66
C GLY A 130 24.95 5.99 41.66
N ARG A 131 24.83 4.71 42.04
CA ARG A 131 24.18 3.67 41.24
C ARG A 131 22.70 3.99 40.98
N LEU A 132 21.97 4.43 42.01
CA LEU A 132 20.57 4.84 41.88
C LEU A 132 20.43 6.06 40.96
N CYS A 133 21.29 7.08 41.12
CA CYS A 133 21.29 8.25 40.24
C CYS A 133 21.58 7.87 38.78
N GLN A 134 22.49 6.92 38.53
CA GLN A 134 22.79 6.46 37.18
C GLN A 134 21.61 5.69 36.57
N ALA A 135 20.94 4.84 37.35
CA ALA A 135 19.74 4.13 36.93
C ALA A 135 18.60 5.10 36.58
N LEU A 136 18.37 6.13 37.41
CA LEU A 136 17.37 7.16 37.15
C LEU A 136 17.70 7.98 35.89
N ARG A 137 18.96 8.34 35.66
CA ARG A 137 19.38 9.02 34.41
C ARG A 137 19.16 8.13 33.19
N GLY A 138 19.45 6.83 33.29
CA GLY A 138 19.14 5.86 32.23
C GLY A 138 17.65 5.84 31.90
N ARG A 139 16.79 5.75 32.93
CA ARG A 139 15.34 5.77 32.78
C ARG A 139 14.81 7.06 32.16
N VAL A 140 15.37 8.21 32.53
CA VAL A 140 15.03 9.50 31.91
C VAL A 140 15.41 9.50 30.43
N SER A 141 16.61 9.03 30.09
CA SER A 141 17.05 8.96 28.69
C SER A 141 16.20 7.99 27.85
N GLU A 142 15.74 6.88 28.43
CA GLU A 142 14.80 5.95 27.78
C GLU A 142 13.46 6.64 27.49
N LEU A 143 12.87 7.29 28.50
CA LEU A 143 11.60 8.02 28.35
C LEU A 143 11.70 9.17 27.35
N GLU A 144 12.83 9.88 27.30
CA GLU A 144 13.09 10.92 26.30
C GLU A 144 13.16 10.34 24.87
N ALA A 145 13.77 9.16 24.71
CA ALA A 145 13.83 8.46 23.42
C ALA A 145 12.44 7.97 22.99
N GLU A 146 11.67 7.36 23.89
CA GLU A 146 10.29 6.93 23.65
C GLU A 146 9.40 8.11 23.26
N LEU A 147 9.51 9.26 23.93
CA LEU A 147 8.76 10.47 23.60
C LEU A 147 9.11 11.02 22.22
N ALA A 148 10.39 10.97 21.84
CA ALA A 148 10.85 11.39 20.52
C ALA A 148 10.32 10.46 19.41
N GLU A 149 10.32 9.15 19.65
CA GLU A 149 9.76 8.15 18.74
C GLU A 149 8.25 8.33 18.56
N GLN A 150 7.50 8.49 19.66
CA GLN A 150 6.07 8.78 19.63
C GLN A 150 5.76 10.08 18.86
N SER A 151 6.59 11.11 19.03
CA SER A 151 6.43 12.37 18.30
C SER A 151 6.65 12.20 16.79
N HIS A 152 7.64 11.39 16.39
CA HIS A 152 7.90 11.08 14.98
C HIS A 152 6.75 10.26 14.36
N LEU A 153 6.28 9.21 15.04
CA LEU A 153 5.15 8.39 14.60
C LEU A 153 3.89 9.24 14.43
N ARG A 154 3.63 10.16 15.36
CA ARG A 154 2.50 11.09 15.24
C ARG A 154 2.62 12.01 14.04
N LEU A 155 3.81 12.54 13.76
CA LEU A 155 4.04 13.40 12.59
C LEU A 155 3.85 12.63 11.28
N GLN A 156 4.32 11.38 11.23
CA GLN A 156 4.12 10.49 10.09
C GLN A 156 2.63 10.21 9.87
N ALA A 157 1.89 9.84 10.93
CA ALA A 157 0.45 9.59 10.84
C ALA A 157 -0.35 10.82 10.38
N VAL A 158 0.08 12.03 10.77
CA VAL A 158 -0.51 13.29 10.28
C VAL A 158 -0.23 13.48 8.79
N GLY A 159 1.00 13.25 8.33
CA GLY A 159 1.34 13.33 6.91
C GLY A 159 0.57 12.33 6.04
N GLU A 160 0.43 11.09 6.51
CA GLU A 160 -0.38 10.06 5.85
C GLU A 160 -1.87 10.46 5.81
N SER A 161 -2.38 11.04 6.90
CA SER A 161 -3.77 11.54 6.95
C SER A 161 -4.01 12.71 6.00
N GLU A 162 -3.03 13.61 5.83
CA GLU A 162 -3.11 14.71 4.86
C GLU A 162 -3.06 14.19 3.42
N PHE A 163 -2.21 13.21 3.14
CA PHE A 163 -2.14 12.55 1.85
C PHE A 163 -3.47 11.86 1.50
N LEU A 164 -4.03 11.07 2.42
CA LEU A 164 -5.31 10.39 2.22
C LEU A 164 -6.47 11.37 2.00
N LYS A 165 -6.44 12.53 2.68
CA LYS A 165 -7.44 13.59 2.45
C LYS A 165 -7.31 14.19 1.05
N ALA A 166 -6.09 14.45 0.58
CA ALA A 166 -5.86 14.96 -0.76
C ALA A 166 -6.33 13.96 -1.84
N GLU A 167 -6.00 12.67 -1.69
CA GLU A 167 -6.45 11.61 -2.59
C GLU A 167 -7.98 11.48 -2.60
N LEU A 168 -8.62 11.60 -1.43
CA LEU A 168 -10.08 11.56 -1.31
C LEU A 168 -10.75 12.75 -1.99
N ASP A 169 -10.17 13.95 -1.91
CA ASP A 169 -10.68 15.13 -2.60
C ASP A 169 -10.49 15.05 -4.12
N ASP A 170 -9.39 14.46 -4.60
CA ASP A 170 -9.20 14.18 -6.03
C ASP A 170 -10.22 13.15 -6.55
N LEU A 171 -10.47 12.07 -5.80
CA LEU A 171 -11.51 11.09 -6.12
C LEU A 171 -12.91 11.72 -6.15
N ARG A 172 -13.21 12.66 -5.24
CA ARG A 172 -14.47 13.42 -5.25
C ARG A 172 -14.61 14.26 -6.52
N ARG A 173 -13.55 14.93 -6.97
CA ARG A 173 -13.56 15.70 -8.22
C ARG A 173 -13.83 14.81 -9.43
N VAL A 174 -13.14 13.67 -9.53
CA VAL A 174 -13.36 12.70 -10.62
C VAL A 174 -14.80 12.17 -10.60
N ARG A 175 -15.36 11.88 -9.41
CA ARG A 175 -16.77 11.49 -9.28
C ARG A 175 -17.71 12.59 -9.75
N GLU A 176 -17.46 13.85 -9.38
CA GLU A 176 -18.30 14.96 -9.81
C GLU A 176 -18.26 15.17 -11.32
N ASP A 177 -17.09 15.01 -11.95
CA ASP A 177 -16.95 15.15 -13.40
C ASP A 177 -17.61 13.99 -14.16
N THR A 178 -17.44 12.75 -13.68
CA THR A 178 -18.17 11.59 -14.24
C THR A 178 -19.68 11.73 -14.08
N GLU A 179 -20.18 12.27 -12.96
CA GLU A 179 -21.61 12.59 -12.81
C GLU A 179 -22.10 13.66 -13.80
N LYS A 180 -21.29 14.69 -14.09
CA LYS A 180 -21.63 15.70 -15.10
C LYS A 180 -21.68 15.08 -16.50
N GLU A 181 -20.70 14.25 -16.85
CA GLU A 181 -20.67 13.53 -18.11
C GLU A 181 -21.89 12.61 -18.25
N GLN A 182 -22.24 11.85 -17.21
CA GLN A 182 -23.43 11.00 -17.19
C GLN A 182 -24.72 11.80 -17.41
N ARG A 183 -24.86 12.97 -16.78
CA ARG A 183 -26.00 13.87 -17.01
C ARG A 183 -26.04 14.33 -18.47
N SER A 184 -24.89 14.66 -19.06
CA SER A 184 -24.83 15.07 -20.47
C SER A 184 -25.21 13.93 -21.43
N LEU A 185 -24.77 12.69 -21.13
CA LEU A 185 -25.10 11.49 -21.91
C LEU A 185 -26.61 11.22 -21.88
N THR A 186 -27.22 11.25 -20.70
CA THR A 186 -28.68 11.05 -20.56
C THR A 186 -29.50 12.11 -21.31
N GLU A 187 -29.00 13.34 -21.41
CA GLU A 187 -29.65 14.39 -22.21
C GLU A 187 -29.54 14.11 -23.73
N ILE A 188 -28.37 13.62 -24.18
CA ILE A 188 -28.14 13.23 -25.57
C ILE A 188 -29.04 12.03 -25.94
N GLU A 189 -29.12 11.01 -25.09
CA GLU A 189 -30.00 9.86 -25.29
C GLU A 189 -31.47 10.28 -25.40
N ARG A 190 -31.94 11.17 -24.51
CA ARG A 190 -33.30 11.70 -24.56
C ARG A 190 -33.57 12.42 -25.89
N LYS A 191 -32.60 13.20 -26.40
CA LYS A 191 -32.69 13.89 -27.70
C LYS A 191 -32.71 12.89 -28.85
N ALA A 192 -31.88 11.85 -28.80
CA ALA A 192 -31.85 10.79 -29.80
C ALA A 192 -33.18 10.04 -29.86
N GLN A 193 -33.74 9.65 -28.71
CA GLN A 193 -35.04 8.98 -28.62
C GLN A 193 -36.18 9.85 -29.17
N ALA A 194 -36.18 11.15 -28.86
CA ALA A 194 -37.15 12.08 -29.43
C ALA A 194 -37.02 12.22 -30.96
N ASN A 195 -35.79 12.16 -31.49
CA ASN A 195 -35.54 12.18 -32.93
C ASN A 195 -36.01 10.87 -33.60
N GLU A 196 -35.71 9.72 -33.00
CA GLU A 196 -36.19 8.42 -33.46
C GLU A 196 -37.73 8.39 -33.54
N GLN A 197 -38.43 8.87 -32.52
CA GLN A 197 -39.89 9.00 -32.55
C GLN A 197 -40.38 9.89 -33.70
N ARG A 198 -39.66 10.97 -34.04
CA ARG A 198 -39.99 11.82 -35.19
C ARG A 198 -39.81 11.08 -36.52
N TYR A 199 -38.72 10.33 -36.67
CA TYR A 199 -38.49 9.49 -37.85
C TYR A 199 -39.56 8.41 -38.01
N THR A 200 -39.96 7.76 -36.92
CA THR A 200 -41.05 6.76 -36.94
C THR A 200 -42.36 7.38 -37.42
N LYS A 201 -42.76 8.53 -36.88
CA LYS A 201 -43.96 9.25 -37.33
C LYS A 201 -43.88 9.67 -38.80
N LEU A 202 -42.71 10.11 -39.27
CA LEU A 202 -42.50 10.46 -40.66
C LEU A 202 -42.62 9.24 -41.57
N LYS A 203 -42.06 8.10 -41.14
CA LYS A 203 -42.17 6.82 -41.84
C LYS A 203 -43.63 6.37 -41.95
N GLU A 204 -44.40 6.47 -40.85
CA GLU A 204 -45.84 6.19 -40.85
C GLU A 204 -46.59 7.07 -41.87
N LYS A 205 -46.33 8.39 -41.87
CA LYS A 205 -46.94 9.31 -42.84
C LYS A 205 -46.56 9.01 -44.29
N TYR A 206 -45.30 8.64 -44.53
CA TYR A 206 -44.85 8.21 -45.85
C TYR A 206 -45.56 6.92 -46.29
N THR A 207 -45.70 5.93 -45.39
CA THR A 207 -46.43 4.69 -45.69
C THR A 207 -47.92 4.95 -45.96
N GLU A 208 -48.57 5.83 -45.19
CA GLU A 208 -49.95 6.26 -45.43
C GLU A 208 -50.11 6.91 -46.82
N LEU A 209 -49.16 7.78 -47.21
CA LEU A 209 -49.18 8.45 -48.50
C LEU A 209 -49.01 7.47 -49.66
N VAL A 210 -48.08 6.53 -49.54
CA VAL A 210 -47.87 5.44 -50.52
C VAL A 210 -49.13 4.60 -50.66
N GLN A 211 -49.77 4.24 -49.54
CA GLN A 211 -51.01 3.47 -49.54
C GLN A 211 -52.16 4.25 -50.21
N SER A 212 -52.30 5.53 -49.88
CA SER A 212 -53.31 6.41 -50.49
C SER A 212 -53.12 6.54 -52.00
N HIS A 213 -51.88 6.67 -52.45
CA HIS A 213 -51.54 6.71 -53.87
C HIS A 213 -51.91 5.40 -54.58
N ALA A 214 -51.59 4.25 -53.97
CA ALA A 214 -51.96 2.93 -54.50
C ALA A 214 -53.48 2.75 -54.60
N ASP A 215 -54.24 3.21 -53.60
CA ASP A 215 -55.70 3.16 -53.59
C ASP A 215 -56.33 4.08 -54.65
N LEU A 216 -55.75 5.27 -54.87
CA LEU A 216 -56.17 6.17 -55.94
C LEU A 216 -55.98 5.52 -57.32
N LEU A 217 -54.82 4.90 -57.56
CA LEU A 217 -54.55 4.17 -58.80
C LEU A 217 -55.56 3.05 -59.02
N ARG A 218 -55.94 2.33 -57.96
CA ARG A 218 -56.97 1.28 -58.02
C ARG A 218 -58.35 1.87 -58.38
N LYS A 219 -58.73 3.01 -57.80
CA LYS A 219 -59.98 3.73 -58.13
C LYS A 219 -60.00 4.25 -59.57
N VAL A 220 -58.90 4.82 -60.06
CA VAL A 220 -58.77 5.27 -61.46
C VAL A 220 -58.94 4.10 -62.42
N ARG A 221 -58.30 2.95 -62.14
CA ARG A 221 -58.45 1.72 -62.93
C ARG A 221 -59.90 1.22 -62.94
N GLN A 222 -60.58 1.26 -61.80
CA GLN A 222 -61.97 0.81 -61.66
C GLN A 222 -62.93 1.75 -62.41
N ALA A 223 -62.74 3.07 -62.33
CA ALA A 223 -63.51 4.06 -63.09
C ALA A 223 -63.32 3.88 -64.61
N ALA A 224 -62.11 3.55 -65.07
CA ALA A 224 -61.84 3.23 -66.47
C ALA A 224 -62.59 1.96 -66.92
N HIS A 225 -62.66 0.92 -66.08
CA HIS A 225 -63.46 -0.29 -66.37
C HIS A 225 -64.95 0.03 -66.49
N SER A 226 -65.50 0.82 -65.56
CA SER A 226 -66.89 1.28 -65.56
C SER A 226 -67.21 2.18 -66.75
N SER A 227 -66.25 2.94 -67.28
CA SER A 227 -66.45 3.77 -68.48
C SER A 227 -66.46 2.95 -69.76
N SER A 228 -65.69 1.85 -69.83
CA SER A 228 -65.71 0.92 -70.99
C SER A 228 -67.01 0.10 -71.07
N SER A 229 -67.64 -0.23 -69.93
CA SER A 229 -68.91 -0.99 -69.93
C SER A 229 -70.12 -0.17 -70.37
N PHE A 230 -70.05 1.17 -70.32
CA PHE A 230 -71.12 2.06 -70.81
C PHE A 230 -71.05 2.34 -72.32
N GLN A 231 -69.94 2.03 -73.01
CA GLN A 231 -69.86 2.15 -74.48
C GLN A 231 -70.31 0.88 -75.24
N GLY A 232 -70.45 -0.26 -74.55
CA GLY A 232 -70.77 -1.56 -75.16
C GLY A 232 -72.26 -1.88 -75.41
N LEU A 233 -73.19 -0.96 -75.16
CA LEU A 233 -74.64 -1.25 -75.11
C LEU A 233 -75.50 -0.52 -76.15
N LYS A 234 -74.93 -0.01 -77.25
CA LYS A 234 -75.71 0.76 -78.26
C LYS A 234 -75.60 0.35 -79.73
N ILE A 235 -74.98 -0.79 -80.07
CA ILE A 235 -74.72 -1.13 -81.47
C ILE A 235 -75.05 -2.61 -81.76
N ILE A 236 -76.06 -2.79 -82.63
CA ILE A 236 -76.38 -3.94 -83.51
C ILE A 236 -77.43 -4.95 -83.02
N SER A 237 -78.69 -4.59 -83.28
CA SER A 237 -79.66 -5.46 -83.96
C SER A 237 -79.49 -5.22 -85.47
N ILE A 238 -79.32 -6.27 -86.29
CA ILE A 238 -79.75 -6.39 -87.71
C ILE A 238 -79.21 -7.71 -88.31
N ALA A 239 -80.13 -8.45 -88.95
CA ALA A 239 -80.00 -9.40 -90.06
C ALA A 239 -79.56 -10.88 -89.85
N ASN A 240 -80.60 -11.72 -89.75
CA ASN A 240 -80.87 -12.96 -90.48
C ASN A 240 -80.04 -13.22 -91.77
N SER A 241 -79.44 -14.43 -91.93
CA SER A 241 -79.86 -15.46 -92.92
C SER A 241 -78.82 -16.60 -93.13
N SER A 242 -79.33 -17.83 -93.06
CA SER A 242 -78.96 -19.07 -93.80
C SER A 242 -77.58 -19.77 -93.71
N SER A 243 -77.70 -21.06 -93.35
CA SER A 243 -76.98 -22.27 -93.82
C SER A 243 -75.72 -22.79 -93.08
N LEU A 244 -75.87 -24.02 -92.56
CA LEU A 244 -74.88 -25.03 -92.11
C LEU A 244 -73.90 -25.45 -93.25
N PRO A 245 -72.75 -26.17 -93.03
CA PRO A 245 -72.35 -27.02 -91.88
C PRO A 245 -70.84 -27.04 -91.45
N HIS A 246 -70.59 -27.58 -90.24
CA HIS A 246 -69.42 -28.32 -89.71
C HIS A 246 -67.93 -27.87 -89.93
N PHE A 247 -67.22 -27.77 -88.79
CA PHE A 247 -65.79 -28.03 -88.51
C PHE A 247 -64.78 -26.85 -88.34
N LEU A 248 -64.02 -26.97 -87.24
CA LEU A 248 -62.75 -26.33 -86.81
C LEU A 248 -62.76 -25.00 -86.01
N PHE A 249 -62.47 -25.15 -84.71
CA PHE A 249 -61.32 -24.59 -83.98
C PHE A 249 -60.88 -23.15 -84.32
N THR A 250 -61.04 -22.20 -83.38
CA THR A 250 -59.90 -21.57 -82.65
C THR A 250 -60.38 -20.57 -81.58
N PRO A 251 -59.76 -20.55 -80.38
CA PRO A 251 -60.13 -19.72 -79.23
C PRO A 251 -59.18 -18.51 -79.08
N ALA A 252 -59.66 -17.35 -78.60
CA ALA A 252 -58.78 -16.21 -78.30
C ALA A 252 -59.20 -15.31 -77.13
N SER A 253 -60.19 -15.70 -76.31
CA SER A 253 -60.67 -14.82 -75.21
C SER A 253 -60.73 -15.48 -73.83
N SER A 254 -60.14 -16.67 -73.65
CA SER A 254 -60.02 -17.35 -72.36
C SER A 254 -58.64 -17.17 -71.68
N ASP A 255 -57.61 -16.72 -72.41
CA ASP A 255 -56.22 -16.78 -71.91
C ASP A 255 -55.85 -15.69 -70.89
N LEU A 256 -56.42 -14.48 -70.96
CA LEU A 256 -55.95 -13.37 -70.10
C LEU A 256 -56.54 -13.40 -68.68
N SER A 257 -57.73 -13.98 -68.51
CA SER A 257 -58.39 -14.16 -67.21
C SER A 257 -57.77 -15.33 -66.42
N LEU A 258 -57.52 -16.45 -67.10
CA LEU A 258 -56.85 -17.62 -66.53
C LEU A 258 -55.40 -17.31 -66.12
N GLN A 259 -54.65 -16.55 -66.93
CA GLN A 259 -53.28 -16.14 -66.57
C GLN A 259 -53.21 -15.32 -65.28
N SER A 260 -54.16 -14.40 -65.04
CA SER A 260 -54.16 -13.59 -63.80
C SER A 260 -54.50 -14.40 -62.54
N SER A 261 -55.38 -15.40 -62.66
CA SER A 261 -55.73 -16.31 -61.57
C SER A 261 -54.63 -17.35 -61.30
N GLU A 262 -53.97 -17.86 -62.34
CA GLU A 262 -52.82 -18.77 -62.21
C GLU A 262 -51.61 -18.05 -61.59
N VAL A 263 -51.36 -16.79 -61.95
CA VAL A 263 -50.27 -16.00 -61.36
C VAL A 263 -50.53 -15.70 -59.87
N LEU A 264 -51.76 -15.41 -59.47
CA LEU A 264 -52.09 -15.21 -58.06
C LEU A 264 -52.09 -16.53 -57.27
N SER A 265 -52.53 -17.63 -57.87
CA SER A 265 -52.48 -18.96 -57.27
C SER A 265 -51.03 -19.43 -57.07
N THR A 266 -50.14 -19.15 -58.02
CA THR A 266 -48.72 -19.47 -57.90
C THR A 266 -48.02 -18.60 -56.86
N GLN A 267 -48.34 -17.30 -56.77
CA GLN A 267 -47.84 -16.42 -55.71
C GLN A 267 -48.33 -16.81 -54.31
N LEU A 268 -49.57 -17.28 -54.19
CA LEU A 268 -50.09 -17.82 -52.92
C LEU A 268 -49.38 -19.11 -52.54
N ALA A 269 -49.15 -20.01 -53.49
CA ALA A 269 -48.42 -21.25 -53.26
C ALA A 269 -46.95 -21.00 -52.86
N THR A 270 -46.28 -20.00 -53.46
CA THR A 270 -44.91 -19.61 -53.06
C THR A 270 -44.89 -19.01 -51.66
N LEU A 271 -45.86 -18.16 -51.31
CA LEU A 271 -45.95 -17.57 -49.96
C LEU A 271 -46.32 -18.61 -48.89
N GLU A 272 -47.14 -19.60 -49.23
CA GLU A 272 -47.44 -20.73 -48.34
C GLU A 272 -46.19 -21.61 -48.13
N SER A 273 -45.38 -21.81 -49.16
CA SER A 273 -44.09 -22.50 -49.07
C SER A 273 -43.08 -21.72 -48.21
N GLU A 274 -42.92 -20.42 -48.43
CA GLU A 274 -42.03 -19.57 -47.64
C GLU A 274 -42.48 -19.48 -46.17
N LYS A 275 -43.80 -19.43 -45.91
CA LYS A 275 -44.34 -19.51 -44.56
C LYS A 275 -44.03 -20.85 -43.90
N ALA A 276 -44.13 -21.96 -44.64
CA ALA A 276 -43.78 -23.28 -44.12
C ALA A 276 -42.29 -23.39 -43.77
N GLU A 277 -41.40 -22.86 -44.62
CA GLU A 277 -39.96 -22.80 -44.34
C GLU A 277 -39.63 -21.93 -43.13
N LEU A 278 -40.28 -20.76 -43.00
CA LEU A 278 -40.08 -19.89 -41.84
C LEU A 278 -40.54 -20.56 -40.54
N VAL A 279 -41.69 -21.27 -40.55
CA VAL A 279 -42.17 -22.03 -39.39
C VAL A 279 -41.19 -23.15 -39.02
N GLN A 280 -40.59 -23.81 -40.01
CA GLN A 280 -39.58 -24.84 -39.77
C GLN A 280 -38.26 -24.26 -39.24
N SER A 281 -37.87 -23.07 -39.69
CA SER A 281 -36.70 -22.37 -39.16
C SER A 281 -36.91 -21.90 -37.71
N LEU A 282 -38.12 -21.41 -37.38
CA LEU A 282 -38.48 -21.00 -36.03
C LEU A 282 -38.49 -22.18 -35.06
N SER A 283 -39.07 -23.33 -35.45
CA SER A 283 -39.07 -24.52 -34.59
C SER A 283 -37.65 -25.05 -34.35
N LYS A 284 -36.75 -24.90 -35.32
CA LYS A 284 -35.33 -25.24 -35.14
C LYS A 284 -34.64 -24.30 -34.14
N VAL A 285 -34.88 -22.99 -34.23
CA VAL A 285 -34.32 -22.00 -33.30
C VAL A 285 -34.87 -22.21 -31.88
N GLU A 286 -36.16 -22.53 -31.74
CA GLU A 286 -36.77 -22.86 -30.44
C GLU A 286 -36.13 -24.10 -29.82
N ALA A 287 -35.83 -25.14 -30.62
CA ALA A 287 -35.13 -26.34 -30.15
C ALA A 287 -33.68 -26.07 -29.74
N GLU A 288 -32.94 -25.23 -30.49
CA GLU A 288 -31.58 -24.81 -30.15
C GLU A 288 -31.54 -23.95 -28.88
N LEU A 289 -32.56 -23.10 -28.67
CA LEU A 289 -32.69 -22.29 -27.46
C LEU A 289 -32.97 -23.16 -26.23
N ALA A 290 -33.83 -24.17 -26.37
CA ALA A 290 -34.10 -25.14 -25.31
C ALA A 290 -32.84 -25.96 -24.95
N ALA A 291 -32.08 -26.42 -25.95
CA ALA A 291 -30.83 -27.14 -25.74
C ALA A 291 -29.77 -26.28 -25.03
N ARG A 292 -29.63 -25.00 -25.40
CA ARG A 292 -28.76 -24.06 -24.70
C ARG A 292 -29.19 -23.78 -23.27
N GLY A 293 -30.50 -23.76 -23.00
CA GLY A 293 -31.04 -23.66 -21.64
C GLY A 293 -30.61 -24.83 -20.77
N GLU A 294 -30.74 -26.06 -21.27
CA GLU A 294 -30.30 -27.27 -20.55
C GLU A 294 -28.78 -27.32 -20.33
N GLU A 295 -27.99 -26.81 -21.29
CA GLU A 295 -26.53 -26.74 -21.17
C GLU A 295 -26.11 -25.68 -20.14
N LEU A 296 -26.80 -24.53 -20.09
CA LEU A 296 -26.59 -23.50 -19.07
C LEU A 296 -26.89 -24.05 -17.67
N ASP A 297 -28.01 -24.76 -17.49
CA ASP A 297 -28.37 -25.38 -16.21
C ASP A 297 -27.35 -26.46 -15.79
N ARG A 298 -26.80 -27.22 -16.74
CA ARG A 298 -25.69 -28.16 -16.49
C ARG A 298 -24.41 -27.46 -16.04
N VAL A 299 -24.01 -26.38 -16.70
CA VAL A 299 -22.80 -25.62 -16.33
C VAL A 299 -22.98 -24.96 -14.96
N GLN A 300 -24.17 -24.44 -14.68
CA GLN A 300 -24.48 -23.78 -13.43
C GLN A 300 -24.46 -24.77 -12.25
N SER A 301 -25.01 -25.98 -12.44
CA SER A 301 -24.95 -27.07 -11.45
C SER A 301 -23.54 -27.63 -11.26
N SER A 302 -22.74 -27.73 -12.32
CA SER A 302 -21.32 -28.10 -12.23
C SER A 302 -20.52 -27.05 -11.44
N LEU A 303 -20.75 -25.77 -11.70
CA LEU A 303 -20.06 -24.67 -11.01
C LEU A 303 -20.43 -24.62 -9.52
N THR A 304 -21.68 -24.89 -9.15
CA THR A 304 -22.08 -24.98 -7.73
C THR A 304 -21.42 -26.18 -7.05
N SER A 305 -21.35 -27.34 -7.72
CA SER A 305 -20.67 -28.52 -7.19
C SER A 305 -19.17 -28.28 -7.01
N GLU A 306 -18.52 -27.62 -7.97
CA GLU A 306 -17.11 -27.27 -7.91
C GLU A 306 -16.82 -26.26 -6.80
N ARG A 307 -17.69 -25.26 -6.60
CA ARG A 307 -17.63 -24.34 -5.46
C ARG A 307 -17.77 -25.06 -4.13
N GLU A 308 -18.73 -25.97 -3.99
CA GLU A 308 -18.89 -26.75 -2.76
C GLU A 308 -17.68 -27.64 -2.48
N SER A 309 -17.07 -28.23 -3.52
CA SER A 309 -15.84 -29.00 -3.39
C SER A 309 -14.64 -28.13 -3.03
N GLY A 310 -14.56 -26.91 -3.58
CA GLY A 310 -13.55 -25.90 -3.27
C GLY A 310 -13.65 -25.40 -1.83
N VAL A 311 -14.88 -25.19 -1.33
CA VAL A 311 -15.12 -24.83 0.07
C VAL A 311 -14.73 -25.97 0.99
N LYS A 312 -15.11 -27.22 0.70
CA LYS A 312 -14.74 -28.39 1.52
C LYS A 312 -13.22 -28.62 1.55
N THR A 313 -12.53 -28.43 0.43
CA THR A 313 -11.06 -28.54 0.36
C THR A 313 -10.38 -27.39 1.10
N ALA A 314 -10.91 -26.16 0.99
CA ALA A 314 -10.43 -25.02 1.77
C ALA A 314 -10.66 -25.20 3.28
N GLU A 315 -11.81 -25.73 3.70
CA GLU A 315 -12.10 -26.09 5.09
C GLU A 315 -11.19 -27.22 5.59
N ALA A 316 -10.91 -28.24 4.77
CA ALA A 316 -9.97 -29.29 5.11
C ALA A 316 -8.53 -28.77 5.26
N LEU A 317 -8.10 -27.87 4.39
CA LEU A 317 -6.80 -27.20 4.48
C LEU A 317 -6.73 -26.25 5.68
N GLN A 318 -7.82 -25.55 5.99
CA GLN A 318 -7.95 -24.69 7.17
C GLN A 318 -7.90 -25.53 8.45
N ASN A 319 -8.52 -26.70 8.47
CA ASN A 319 -8.48 -27.62 9.59
C ASN A 319 -7.09 -28.25 9.76
N GLN A 320 -6.40 -28.61 8.67
CA GLN A 320 -4.98 -29.03 8.73
C GLN A 320 -4.05 -27.90 9.18
N LEU A 321 -4.35 -26.65 8.81
CA LEU A 321 -3.61 -25.47 9.26
C LEU A 321 -3.87 -25.18 10.75
N ASN A 322 -5.11 -25.38 11.21
CA ASN A 322 -5.50 -25.25 12.62
C ASN A 322 -4.88 -26.38 13.47
N GLU A 323 -4.83 -27.63 12.96
CA GLU A 323 -4.10 -28.73 13.60
C GLU A 323 -2.58 -28.47 13.67
N LYS A 324 -2.01 -27.77 12.67
CA LYS A 324 -0.61 -27.31 12.71
C LYS A 324 -0.39 -26.08 13.62
N LYS A 325 -1.41 -25.25 13.86
CA LYS A 325 -1.38 -24.11 14.79
C LYS A 325 -1.59 -24.50 16.26
N LEU A 326 -2.33 -25.58 16.53
CA LEU A 326 -2.62 -26.08 17.87
C LEU A 326 -1.51 -26.96 18.47
N ARG A 327 -0.43 -27.25 17.71
CA ARG A 327 0.85 -27.59 18.33
C ARG A 327 1.60 -26.29 18.59
N PRO A 328 2.04 -26.03 19.84
CA PRO A 328 2.98 -24.97 20.09
C PRO A 328 4.20 -25.24 19.21
N ARG A 329 4.38 -24.42 18.17
CA ARG A 329 5.64 -24.38 17.41
C ARG A 329 6.67 -23.51 18.14
N GLY A 330 6.55 -23.42 19.47
CA GLY A 330 7.69 -23.36 20.37
C GLY A 330 8.41 -24.71 20.38
N LEU A 331 8.85 -25.16 19.21
CA LEU A 331 10.13 -25.85 19.19
C LEU A 331 11.10 -24.69 19.30
N GLU A 332 11.67 -24.51 20.50
CA GLU A 332 13.10 -24.25 20.65
C GLU A 332 13.81 -24.47 19.29
N LEU A 333 13.91 -23.42 18.48
CA LEU A 333 15.08 -23.28 17.65
C LEU A 333 16.17 -23.25 18.71
N GLN A 334 16.84 -24.39 18.90
CA GLN A 334 17.87 -24.53 19.93
C GLN A 334 18.71 -23.26 19.84
N GLN A 335 18.75 -22.44 20.90
CA GLN A 335 19.34 -21.10 20.81
C GLN A 335 20.76 -21.15 20.24
N GLY A 336 21.45 -22.30 20.35
CA GLY A 336 22.76 -22.58 19.74
C GLY A 336 22.79 -22.72 18.20
N GLU A 337 21.67 -22.93 17.50
CA GLU A 337 21.59 -23.14 16.04
C GLU A 337 21.17 -21.88 15.26
N LEU A 338 20.66 -20.83 15.93
CA LEU A 338 20.21 -19.61 15.25
C LEU A 338 21.29 -18.94 14.39
N GLY A 339 22.55 -19.02 14.83
CA GLY A 339 23.69 -18.47 14.07
C GLY A 339 23.94 -19.19 12.74
N ASP A 340 23.73 -20.51 12.69
CA ASP A 340 23.86 -21.25 11.43
C ASP A 340 22.64 -21.00 10.54
N LEU A 341 21.45 -20.89 11.14
CA LEU A 341 20.20 -20.66 10.41
C LEU A 341 20.16 -19.29 9.72
N VAL A 342 20.64 -18.22 10.36
CA VAL A 342 20.69 -16.89 9.73
C VAL A 342 21.65 -16.86 8.54
N GLU A 343 22.82 -17.48 8.66
CA GLU A 343 23.77 -17.55 7.54
C GLU A 343 23.21 -18.41 6.38
N GLN A 344 22.57 -19.54 6.72
CA GLN A 344 21.90 -20.40 5.75
C GLN A 344 20.76 -19.66 5.03
N GLU A 345 19.90 -18.95 5.76
CA GLU A 345 18.78 -18.22 5.15
C GLU A 345 19.28 -17.06 4.28
N MET A 346 20.27 -16.29 4.74
CA MET A 346 20.87 -15.22 3.93
C MET A 346 21.54 -15.77 2.66
N ALA A 347 22.18 -16.94 2.75
CA ALA A 347 22.75 -17.63 1.59
C ALA A 347 21.66 -18.14 0.63
N ALA A 348 20.59 -18.74 1.16
CA ALA A 348 19.45 -19.22 0.38
C ALA A 348 18.74 -18.07 -0.34
N THR A 349 18.52 -16.94 0.33
CA THR A 349 17.95 -15.73 -0.28
C THR A 349 18.84 -15.18 -1.39
N SER A 350 20.16 -15.12 -1.18
CA SER A 350 21.09 -14.71 -2.23
C SER A 350 21.03 -15.64 -3.44
N ALA A 351 20.98 -16.96 -3.22
CA ALA A 351 20.85 -17.95 -4.30
C ALA A 351 19.51 -17.84 -5.04
N ALA A 352 18.41 -17.58 -4.33
CA ALA A 352 17.09 -17.38 -4.92
C ALA A 352 17.07 -16.13 -5.82
N VAL A 353 17.69 -15.02 -5.40
CA VAL A 353 17.80 -13.79 -6.19
C VAL A 353 18.69 -13.99 -7.42
N GLU A 354 19.79 -14.73 -7.30
CA GLU A 354 20.64 -15.08 -8.45
C GLU A 354 19.92 -16.00 -9.45
N SER A 355 19.18 -17.00 -8.95
CA SER A 355 18.36 -17.86 -9.79
C SER A 355 17.23 -17.07 -10.48
N ALA A 356 16.64 -16.11 -9.79
CA ALA A 356 15.65 -15.20 -10.34
C ALA A 356 16.25 -14.35 -11.48
N ALA A 357 17.41 -13.73 -11.26
CA ALA A 357 18.11 -12.96 -12.28
C ALA A 357 18.45 -13.79 -13.52
N ALA A 358 19.00 -15.00 -13.33
CA ALA A 358 19.34 -15.91 -14.43
C ALA A 358 18.09 -16.33 -15.23
N ARG A 359 16.97 -16.57 -14.55
CA ARG A 359 15.70 -16.92 -15.20
C ARG A 359 15.11 -15.74 -15.99
N ILE A 360 15.28 -14.50 -15.52
CA ILE A 360 14.92 -13.30 -16.28
C ILE A 360 15.79 -13.16 -17.54
N GLU A 361 17.09 -13.39 -17.46
CA GLU A 361 17.98 -13.38 -18.63
C GLU A 361 17.60 -14.46 -19.66
N GLU A 362 17.24 -15.66 -19.19
CA GLU A 362 16.73 -16.73 -20.05
C GLU A 362 15.43 -16.30 -20.76
N MET A 363 14.50 -15.67 -20.03
CA MET A 363 13.27 -15.12 -20.60
C MET A 363 13.55 -14.05 -21.65
N LEU A 364 14.53 -13.18 -21.42
CA LEU A 364 14.91 -12.12 -22.35
C LEU A 364 15.44 -12.71 -23.67
N ASN A 365 16.28 -13.73 -23.58
CA ASN A 365 16.77 -14.45 -24.76
C ASN A 365 15.66 -15.21 -25.50
N LYS A 366 14.70 -15.80 -24.78
CA LYS A 366 13.53 -16.47 -25.38
C LYS A 366 12.58 -15.47 -26.05
N SER A 367 12.29 -14.35 -25.40
CA SER A 367 11.41 -13.29 -25.94
C SER A 367 11.97 -12.73 -27.24
N ARG A 368 13.29 -12.52 -27.34
CA ARG A 368 13.97 -12.14 -28.60
C ARG A 368 13.77 -13.11 -29.76
N ALA A 369 13.61 -14.40 -29.47
CA ALA A 369 13.46 -15.43 -30.50
C ALA A 369 11.99 -15.66 -30.89
N VAL A 370 11.05 -15.34 -30.00
CA VAL A 370 9.63 -15.71 -30.14
C VAL A 370 8.74 -14.51 -30.41
N ASP A 371 8.99 -13.37 -29.78
CA ASP A 371 8.17 -12.17 -29.91
C ASP A 371 8.66 -11.30 -31.09
N THR A 372 7.73 -10.59 -31.74
CA THR A 372 8.04 -9.70 -32.87
C THR A 372 7.32 -8.36 -32.72
N GLY A 373 7.91 -7.30 -33.27
CA GLY A 373 7.30 -5.96 -33.30
C GLY A 373 7.22 -5.30 -31.91
N ILE A 374 6.16 -4.52 -31.67
CA ILE A 374 5.97 -3.73 -30.44
C ILE A 374 5.97 -4.61 -29.18
N LYS A 375 5.40 -5.81 -29.26
CA LYS A 375 5.38 -6.77 -28.14
C LYS A 375 6.80 -7.16 -27.70
N MET A 376 7.72 -7.36 -28.64
CA MET A 376 9.12 -7.67 -28.33
C MET A 376 9.80 -6.50 -27.62
N GLU A 377 9.64 -5.27 -28.14
CA GLU A 377 10.25 -4.07 -27.53
C GLU A 377 9.73 -3.82 -26.10
N VAL A 378 8.43 -4.03 -25.88
CA VAL A 378 7.81 -3.92 -24.55
C VAL A 378 8.34 -4.99 -23.60
N ASN A 379 8.35 -6.26 -24.03
CA ASN A 379 8.82 -7.38 -23.23
C ASN A 379 10.31 -7.23 -22.86
N GLU A 380 11.16 -6.80 -23.80
CA GLU A 380 12.58 -6.51 -23.53
C GLU A 380 12.77 -5.41 -22.49
N ARG A 381 12.02 -4.31 -22.60
CA ARG A 381 12.12 -3.19 -21.65
C ARG A 381 11.70 -3.60 -20.25
N ILE A 382 10.59 -4.35 -20.13
CA ILE A 382 10.11 -4.87 -18.85
C ILE A 382 11.14 -5.82 -18.25
N LEU A 383 11.60 -6.82 -19.00
CA LEU A 383 12.58 -7.79 -18.51
C LEU A 383 13.91 -7.14 -18.12
N ALA A 384 14.40 -6.16 -18.89
CA ALA A 384 15.60 -5.40 -18.54
C ALA A 384 15.44 -4.67 -17.21
N SER A 385 14.30 -3.99 -16.99
CA SER A 385 14.01 -3.34 -15.71
C SER A 385 13.92 -4.32 -14.54
N CYS A 386 13.37 -5.52 -14.76
CA CYS A 386 13.33 -6.59 -13.76
C CYS A 386 14.73 -7.14 -13.43
N THR A 387 15.62 -7.24 -14.43
CA THR A 387 17.03 -7.61 -14.22
C THR A 387 17.75 -6.57 -13.37
N GLU A 388 17.58 -5.27 -13.67
CA GLU A 388 18.16 -4.18 -12.88
C GLU A 388 17.68 -4.23 -11.42
N LEU A 389 16.38 -4.48 -11.20
CA LEU A 389 15.82 -4.66 -9.86
C LEU A 389 16.45 -5.84 -9.11
N MET A 390 16.57 -7.01 -9.75
CA MET A 390 17.23 -8.17 -9.13
C MET A 390 18.69 -7.90 -8.78
N GLN A 391 19.39 -7.14 -9.62
CA GLN A 391 20.79 -6.78 -9.38
C GLN A 391 20.94 -5.79 -8.21
N ALA A 392 20.04 -4.82 -8.09
CA ALA A 392 19.98 -3.92 -6.94
C ALA A 392 19.66 -4.68 -5.64
N ILE A 393 18.74 -5.65 -5.68
CA ILE A 393 18.41 -6.50 -4.53
C ILE A 393 19.59 -7.37 -4.12
N LYS A 394 20.33 -7.94 -5.08
CA LYS A 394 21.56 -8.68 -4.81
C LYS A 394 22.59 -7.81 -4.07
N GLU A 395 22.82 -6.58 -4.54
CA GLU A 395 23.73 -5.65 -3.86
C GLU A 395 23.27 -5.29 -2.44
N LEU A 396 21.96 -5.14 -2.23
CA LEU A 396 21.36 -4.91 -0.92
C LEU A 396 21.58 -6.08 0.03
N ILE A 397 21.35 -7.31 -0.41
CA ILE A 397 21.56 -8.51 0.40
C ILE A 397 23.02 -8.63 0.79
N LEU A 398 23.95 -8.43 -0.15
CA LEU A 398 25.39 -8.45 0.14
C LEU A 398 25.78 -7.36 1.16
N SER A 399 25.27 -6.14 0.97
CA SER A 399 25.49 -5.03 1.91
C SER A 399 24.90 -5.31 3.30
N SER A 400 23.74 -6.00 3.36
CA SER A 400 23.12 -6.44 4.62
C SER A 400 23.98 -7.50 5.31
N LYS A 401 24.48 -8.51 4.58
CA LYS A 401 25.41 -9.52 5.14
C LYS A 401 26.69 -8.87 5.68
N ASP A 402 27.25 -7.91 4.95
CA ASP A 402 28.46 -7.19 5.40
C ASP A 402 28.22 -6.37 6.66
N LEU A 403 27.06 -5.72 6.78
CA LEU A 403 26.66 -5.01 7.98
C LEU A 403 26.42 -5.96 9.15
N GLN A 404 25.72 -7.07 8.93
CA GLN A 404 25.50 -8.09 9.97
C GLN A 404 26.83 -8.63 10.51
N ARG A 405 27.79 -8.93 9.62
CA ARG A 405 29.14 -9.36 10.02
C ARG A 405 29.86 -8.32 10.85
N ASP A 406 29.76 -7.04 10.49
CA ASP A 406 30.34 -5.92 11.24
C ASP A 406 29.77 -5.80 12.66
N ILE A 407 28.44 -5.87 12.77
CA ILE A 407 27.73 -5.80 14.05
C ILE A 407 28.17 -6.93 14.97
N VAL A 408 28.30 -8.13 14.42
CA VAL A 408 28.69 -9.31 15.20
C VAL A 408 30.17 -9.24 15.58
N GLU A 409 31.05 -8.83 14.67
CA GLU A 409 32.48 -8.69 14.94
C GLU A 409 32.76 -7.61 16.00
N SER A 410 32.06 -6.48 15.95
CA SER A 410 32.19 -5.40 16.94
C SER A 410 31.49 -5.72 18.27
N GLY A 411 30.36 -6.43 18.24
CA GLY A 411 29.51 -6.67 19.42
C GLY A 411 29.77 -7.97 20.19
N ARG A 412 30.46 -8.96 19.61
CA ARG A 412 30.64 -10.28 20.26
C ARG A 412 31.67 -10.30 21.40
N GLY A 413 32.62 -9.37 21.42
CA GLY A 413 33.74 -9.41 22.36
C GLY A 413 34.49 -10.75 22.31
N ALA A 414 34.59 -11.45 23.45
CA ALA A 414 35.21 -12.77 23.53
C ALA A 414 34.28 -13.94 23.11
N ALA A 415 32.99 -13.68 22.88
CA ALA A 415 32.02 -14.71 22.50
C ALA A 415 32.17 -15.14 21.03
N SER A 416 31.70 -16.35 20.71
CA SER A 416 31.63 -16.82 19.33
C SER A 416 30.51 -16.11 18.54
N MET A 417 30.59 -16.14 17.21
CA MET A 417 29.55 -15.60 16.31
C MET A 417 28.17 -16.23 16.59
N LYS A 418 28.16 -17.56 16.82
CA LYS A 418 26.95 -18.32 17.14
C LYS A 418 26.35 -17.88 18.47
N GLU A 419 27.18 -17.72 19.50
CA GLU A 419 26.73 -17.22 20.80
C GLU A 419 26.18 -15.80 20.73
N PHE A 420 26.74 -14.94 19.87
CA PHE A 420 26.21 -13.59 19.69
C PHE A 420 24.80 -13.61 19.09
N TYR A 421 24.57 -14.40 18.04
CA TYR A 421 23.24 -14.56 17.44
C TYR A 421 22.23 -15.21 18.41
N ALA A 422 22.68 -16.21 19.18
CA ALA A 422 21.89 -16.84 20.23
C ALA A 422 21.44 -15.84 21.31
N LYS A 423 22.37 -15.01 21.81
CA LYS A 423 22.09 -13.97 22.82
C LYS A 423 21.19 -12.85 22.27
N ASN A 424 21.24 -12.61 20.97
CA ASN A 424 20.40 -11.62 20.29
C ASN A 424 19.29 -12.31 19.47
N SER A 425 18.62 -13.32 20.04
CA SER A 425 17.66 -14.19 19.34
C SER A 425 16.58 -13.43 18.57
N ARG A 426 15.89 -12.46 19.18
CA ARG A 426 14.83 -11.66 18.53
C ARG A 426 15.34 -10.90 17.29
N TRP A 427 16.56 -10.38 17.35
CA TRP A 427 17.18 -9.70 16.22
C TRP A 427 17.50 -10.70 15.10
N THR A 428 18.07 -11.85 15.45
CA THR A 428 18.39 -12.93 14.51
C THR A 428 17.13 -13.49 13.83
N GLU A 429 16.03 -13.69 14.56
CA GLU A 429 14.74 -14.11 14.02
C GLU A 429 14.14 -13.05 13.07
N GLY A 430 14.27 -11.77 13.41
CA GLY A 430 13.90 -10.65 12.54
C GLY A 430 14.68 -10.64 11.23
N LEU A 431 15.99 -10.96 11.27
CA LEU A 431 16.82 -11.08 10.07
C LEU A 431 16.40 -12.27 9.20
N ILE A 432 16.20 -13.45 9.81
CA ILE A 432 15.78 -14.67 9.10
C ILE A 432 14.44 -14.45 8.41
N SER A 433 13.45 -13.93 9.14
CA SER A 433 12.11 -13.69 8.59
C SER A 433 12.12 -12.68 7.43
N ALA A 434 12.82 -11.57 7.58
CA ALA A 434 12.95 -10.57 6.52
C ALA A 434 13.72 -11.10 5.31
N SER A 435 14.81 -11.85 5.52
CA SER A 435 15.57 -12.48 4.44
C SER A 435 14.71 -13.46 3.64
N LYS A 436 13.90 -14.26 4.34
CA LYS A 436 13.00 -15.23 3.71
C LYS A 436 11.92 -14.56 2.86
N ALA A 437 11.34 -13.46 3.35
CA ALA A 437 10.36 -12.67 2.62
C ALA A 437 10.95 -12.13 1.30
N VAL A 438 12.20 -11.64 1.32
CA VAL A 438 12.91 -11.18 0.11
C VAL A 438 13.10 -12.32 -0.90
N GLY A 439 13.52 -13.50 -0.45
CA GLY A 439 13.74 -14.66 -1.33
C GLY A 439 12.43 -15.16 -1.98
N TRP A 440 11.34 -15.19 -1.21
CA TRP A 440 10.02 -15.51 -1.73
C TRP A 440 9.52 -14.45 -2.73
N GLY A 441 9.64 -13.17 -2.37
CA GLY A 441 9.27 -12.05 -3.25
C GLY A 441 10.02 -12.08 -4.59
N ALA A 442 11.30 -12.46 -4.59
CA ALA A 442 12.08 -12.63 -5.82
C ALA A 442 11.51 -13.72 -6.72
N THR A 443 11.17 -14.87 -6.15
CA THR A 443 10.58 -16.00 -6.91
C THR A 443 9.24 -15.60 -7.54
N VAL A 444 8.36 -15.00 -6.73
CA VAL A 444 7.02 -14.58 -7.18
C VAL A 444 7.09 -13.50 -8.26
N MET A 445 8.01 -12.54 -8.14
CA MET A 445 8.20 -11.50 -9.16
C MET A 445 8.63 -12.08 -10.51
N VAL A 446 9.52 -13.07 -10.52
CA VAL A 446 9.95 -13.73 -11.76
C VAL A 446 8.83 -14.54 -12.38
N ASP A 447 8.03 -15.24 -11.58
CA ASP A 447 6.87 -15.98 -12.09
C ASP A 447 5.83 -15.02 -12.68
N ALA A 448 5.58 -13.87 -12.06
CA ALA A 448 4.71 -12.83 -12.61
C ALA A 448 5.26 -12.25 -13.93
N ALA A 449 6.56 -11.97 -13.99
CA ALA A 449 7.22 -11.48 -15.21
C ALA A 449 7.13 -12.51 -16.35
N ASP A 450 7.32 -13.79 -16.07
CA ASP A 450 7.18 -14.90 -17.04
C ASP A 450 5.76 -14.94 -17.62
N LEU A 451 4.75 -14.87 -16.75
CA LEU A 451 3.35 -14.86 -17.19
C LEU A 451 3.03 -13.64 -18.06
N VAL A 452 3.52 -12.45 -17.71
CA VAL A 452 3.33 -11.22 -18.50
C VAL A 452 3.97 -11.35 -19.88
N VAL A 453 5.21 -11.82 -19.96
CA VAL A 453 5.92 -12.01 -21.24
C VAL A 453 5.22 -13.03 -22.13
N GLN A 454 4.69 -14.10 -21.53
CA GLN A 454 3.88 -15.10 -22.24
C GLN A 454 2.49 -14.58 -22.68
N GLY A 455 2.08 -13.39 -22.24
CA GLY A 455 0.75 -12.83 -22.51
C GLY A 455 -0.39 -13.49 -21.74
N LYS A 456 -0.07 -14.29 -20.71
CA LYS A 456 -1.06 -14.97 -19.84
C LYS A 456 -1.24 -14.26 -18.49
N GLY A 457 -0.27 -13.43 -18.12
CA GLY A 457 -0.22 -12.68 -16.87
C GLY A 457 -0.77 -11.27 -17.02
N LYS A 458 -1.04 -10.65 -15.87
CA LYS A 458 -1.53 -9.27 -15.79
C LYS A 458 -0.37 -8.33 -15.48
N PHE A 459 -0.30 -7.21 -16.18
CA PHE A 459 0.68 -6.15 -15.91
C PHE A 459 0.56 -5.62 -14.47
N GLU A 460 -0.65 -5.59 -13.92
CA GLU A 460 -0.92 -5.19 -12.54
C GLU A 460 -0.28 -6.13 -11.51
N GLU A 461 -0.26 -7.43 -11.78
CA GLU A 461 0.34 -8.42 -10.90
C GLU A 461 1.86 -8.20 -10.80
N LEU A 462 2.53 -7.96 -11.94
CA LEU A 462 3.95 -7.61 -11.96
C LEU A 462 4.25 -6.32 -11.20
N MET A 463 3.40 -5.29 -11.31
CA MET A 463 3.55 -4.05 -10.54
C MET A 463 3.42 -4.29 -9.03
N VAL A 464 2.44 -5.09 -8.60
CA VAL A 464 2.25 -5.44 -7.18
C VAL A 464 3.44 -6.23 -6.65
N CYS A 465 3.88 -7.28 -7.36
CA CYS A 465 5.04 -8.05 -6.96
C CYS A 465 6.30 -7.19 -6.81
N SER A 466 6.47 -6.19 -7.69
CA SER A 466 7.59 -5.24 -7.64
C SER A 466 7.55 -4.33 -6.40
N HIS A 467 6.36 -3.96 -5.92
CA HIS A 467 6.18 -3.22 -4.67
C HIS A 467 6.39 -4.10 -3.44
N GLU A 468 5.85 -5.33 -3.43
CA GLU A 468 5.98 -6.28 -2.33
C GLU A 468 7.44 -6.68 -2.06
N ILE A 469 8.22 -6.92 -3.12
CA ILE A 469 9.65 -7.21 -2.97
C ILE A 469 10.43 -6.00 -2.45
N ALA A 470 10.08 -4.78 -2.87
CA ALA A 470 10.68 -3.56 -2.33
C ALA A 470 10.37 -3.39 -0.83
N ALA A 471 9.12 -3.63 -0.42
CA ALA A 471 8.72 -3.61 0.99
C ALA A 471 9.49 -4.67 1.81
N SER A 472 9.62 -5.89 1.28
CA SER A 472 10.38 -6.97 1.92
C SER A 472 11.86 -6.60 2.09
N THR A 473 12.47 -5.94 1.09
CA THR A 473 13.85 -5.46 1.21
C THR A 473 14.01 -4.31 2.20
N ALA A 474 13.02 -3.43 2.31
CA ALA A 474 13.01 -2.37 3.33
C ALA A 474 12.90 -2.97 4.73
N GLN A 475 12.11 -4.03 4.91
CA GLN A 475 12.05 -4.78 6.17
C GLN A 475 13.40 -5.40 6.52
N LEU A 476 14.12 -5.98 5.55
CA LEU A 476 15.47 -6.50 5.76
C LEU A 476 16.45 -5.41 6.18
N VAL A 477 16.36 -4.22 5.58
CA VAL A 477 17.17 -3.06 5.96
C VAL A 477 16.85 -2.61 7.39
N ALA A 478 15.57 -2.54 7.74
CA ALA A 478 15.13 -2.19 9.09
C ALA A 478 15.65 -3.19 10.12
N ALA A 479 15.49 -4.49 9.86
CA ALA A 479 16.00 -5.57 10.71
C ALA A 479 17.54 -5.50 10.86
N SER A 480 18.26 -5.23 9.76
CA SER A 480 19.73 -5.08 9.78
C SER A 480 20.20 -3.85 10.56
N LYS A 481 19.41 -2.77 10.57
CA LYS A 481 19.74 -1.50 11.24
C LYS A 481 19.63 -1.56 12.76
N VAL A 482 18.78 -2.41 13.34
CA VAL A 482 18.45 -2.43 14.79
C VAL A 482 19.70 -2.44 15.70
N LYS A 483 20.73 -3.18 15.30
CA LYS A 483 21.99 -3.35 16.06
C LYS A 483 23.19 -2.64 15.42
N ALA A 484 22.97 -1.86 14.36
CA ALA A 484 24.02 -1.14 13.66
C ALA A 484 24.38 0.17 14.37
N ASP A 485 25.67 0.53 14.35
CA ASP A 485 26.09 1.88 14.70
C ASP A 485 25.55 2.88 13.65
N LYS A 486 25.04 4.02 14.11
CA LYS A 486 24.49 5.10 13.27
C LYS A 486 25.53 5.66 12.32
N ASP A 487 26.81 5.67 12.72
CA ASP A 487 27.92 6.21 11.94
C ASP A 487 28.67 5.12 11.13
N SER A 488 28.15 3.88 11.09
CA SER A 488 28.76 2.80 10.32
C SER A 488 28.71 3.07 8.81
N ALA A 489 29.88 3.06 8.16
CA ALA A 489 29.97 3.15 6.70
C ALA A 489 29.19 2.02 5.99
N LYS A 490 29.11 0.83 6.60
CA LYS A 490 28.35 -0.31 6.07
C LYS A 490 26.83 -0.06 6.16
N LEU A 491 26.37 0.64 7.20
CA LEU A 491 24.97 1.07 7.29
C LEU A 491 24.62 2.07 6.19
N HIS A 492 25.48 3.05 5.93
CA HIS A 492 25.28 4.00 4.82
C HIS A 492 25.28 3.30 3.46
N ARG A 493 26.16 2.31 3.25
CA ARG A 493 26.15 1.49 2.04
C ARG A 493 24.84 0.72 1.86
N LEU A 494 24.34 0.11 2.94
CA LEU A 494 23.06 -0.60 2.92
C LEU A 494 21.89 0.35 2.61
N GLN A 495 21.87 1.55 3.19
CA GLN A 495 20.86 2.57 2.89
C GLN A 495 20.92 3.04 1.44
N HIS A 496 22.12 3.18 0.88
CA HIS A 496 22.29 3.50 -0.54
C HIS A 496 21.75 2.38 -1.43
N ALA A 497 22.08 1.12 -1.14
CA ALA A 497 21.54 -0.03 -1.87
C ALA A 497 20.00 -0.10 -1.78
N SER A 498 19.41 0.22 -0.61
CA SER A 498 17.97 0.33 -0.43
C SER A 498 17.31 1.37 -1.35
N ARG A 499 17.91 2.54 -1.50
CA ARG A 499 17.43 3.56 -2.46
C ARG A 499 17.53 3.06 -3.90
N GLY A 500 18.60 2.33 -4.23
CA GLY A 500 18.76 1.68 -5.54
C GLY A 500 17.63 0.71 -5.85
N VAL A 501 17.22 -0.11 -4.88
CA VAL A 501 16.04 -1.00 -5.03
C VAL A 501 14.77 -0.20 -5.26
N THR A 502 14.50 0.86 -4.48
CA THR A 502 13.32 1.70 -4.68
C THR A 502 13.28 2.34 -6.08
N GLN A 503 14.44 2.81 -6.57
CA GLN A 503 14.55 3.38 -7.91
C GLN A 503 14.30 2.33 -9.01
N ALA A 504 14.89 1.14 -8.88
CA ALA A 504 14.68 0.05 -9.83
C ALA A 504 13.22 -0.45 -9.82
N THR A 505 12.57 -0.54 -8.66
CA THR A 505 11.14 -0.84 -8.55
C THR A 505 10.29 0.20 -9.30
N ALA A 506 10.59 1.49 -9.13
CA ALA A 506 9.89 2.54 -9.85
C ALA A 506 10.09 2.42 -11.38
N ALA A 507 11.30 2.04 -11.82
CA ALA A 507 11.60 1.79 -13.23
C ALA A 507 10.82 0.59 -13.79
N VAL A 508 10.65 -0.49 -13.01
CA VAL A 508 9.81 -1.64 -13.40
C VAL A 508 8.36 -1.22 -13.55
N VAL A 509 7.81 -0.51 -12.56
CA VAL A 509 6.41 -0.03 -12.61
C VAL A 509 6.18 0.91 -13.80
N ALA A 510 7.10 1.84 -14.05
CA ALA A 510 7.03 2.74 -15.19
C ALA A 510 7.10 1.99 -16.54
N SER A 511 8.03 1.03 -16.67
CA SER A 511 8.19 0.20 -17.87
C SER A 511 6.97 -0.68 -18.11
N THR A 512 6.41 -1.25 -17.05
CA THR A 512 5.21 -2.10 -17.08
C THR A 512 3.98 -1.29 -17.47
N LYS A 513 3.80 -0.08 -16.91
CA LYS A 513 2.69 0.82 -17.25
C LYS A 513 2.79 1.32 -18.70
N SER A 514 3.98 1.73 -19.12
CA SER A 514 4.23 2.15 -20.51
C SER A 514 4.01 0.98 -21.48
N GLY A 515 4.46 -0.21 -21.11
CA GLY A 515 4.30 -1.43 -21.90
C GLY A 515 2.84 -1.82 -22.09
N LYS A 516 2.06 -1.79 -21.00
CA LYS A 516 0.61 -2.00 -21.02
C LYS A 516 -0.06 -1.03 -22.00
N SER A 517 0.21 0.27 -21.88
CA SER A 517 -0.39 1.29 -22.76
C SER A 517 -0.04 1.07 -24.22
N GLN A 518 1.22 0.73 -24.55
CA GLN A 518 1.65 0.51 -25.94
C GLN A 518 1.00 -0.73 -26.57
N ILE A 519 0.77 -1.79 -25.78
CA ILE A 519 0.09 -2.99 -26.26
C ILE A 519 -1.41 -2.71 -26.46
N GLU A 520 -2.06 -2.04 -25.50
CA GLU A 520 -3.48 -1.67 -25.59
C GLU A 520 -3.76 -0.64 -26.72
N GLU A 521 -2.85 0.30 -26.96
CA GLU A 521 -2.97 1.31 -28.02
C GLU A 521 -2.74 0.71 -29.42
N THR A 522 -2.03 -0.42 -29.53
CA THR A 522 -1.87 -1.14 -30.81
C THR A 522 -3.14 -1.94 -31.17
N ASP A 523 -3.91 -2.36 -30.17
CA ASP A 523 -5.22 -3.02 -30.33
C ASP A 523 -6.37 -2.03 -30.60
N THR A 524 -6.07 -0.74 -30.81
CA THR A 524 -7.11 0.26 -31.09
C THR A 524 -7.84 -0.06 -32.39
N MET A 525 -9.12 -0.36 -32.20
CA MET A 525 -10.10 -0.81 -33.19
C MET A 525 -9.94 -0.17 -34.58
N ASP A 526 -9.53 -1.00 -35.55
CA ASP A 526 -9.60 -0.66 -36.96
C ASP A 526 -11.05 -0.81 -37.46
N PHE A 527 -11.77 0.31 -37.51
CA PHE A 527 -13.15 0.36 -38.01
C PHE A 527 -13.24 0.43 -39.54
N SER A 528 -12.10 0.53 -40.25
CA SER A 528 -12.09 0.89 -41.67
C SER A 528 -12.66 -0.19 -42.60
N SER A 529 -12.78 -1.44 -42.12
CA SER A 529 -13.36 -2.57 -42.86
C SER A 529 -14.73 -3.04 -42.36
N MET A 530 -15.35 -2.37 -41.39
CA MET A 530 -16.59 -2.83 -40.75
C MET A 530 -17.86 -2.16 -41.29
N THR A 531 -18.91 -2.96 -41.45
CA THR A 531 -20.26 -2.48 -41.80
C THR A 531 -20.98 -1.91 -40.57
N LEU A 532 -21.96 -1.01 -40.80
CA LEU A 532 -22.77 -0.39 -39.74
C LEU A 532 -23.39 -1.41 -38.77
N THR A 533 -23.86 -2.55 -39.27
CA THR A 533 -24.45 -3.62 -38.44
C THR A 533 -23.40 -4.32 -37.57
N GLN A 534 -22.19 -4.52 -38.10
CA GLN A 534 -21.07 -5.09 -37.32
C GLN A 534 -20.62 -4.14 -36.22
N ILE A 535 -20.56 -2.84 -36.51
CA ILE A 535 -20.23 -1.81 -35.51
C ILE A 535 -21.28 -1.81 -34.38
N LYS A 536 -22.57 -1.81 -34.72
CA LYS A 536 -23.65 -1.80 -33.72
C LYS A 536 -23.70 -3.07 -32.87
N ARG A 537 -23.31 -4.21 -33.44
CA ARG A 537 -23.16 -5.46 -32.70
C ARG A 537 -21.98 -5.39 -31.73
N GLN A 538 -20.81 -4.95 -32.19
CA GLN A 538 -19.65 -4.76 -31.32
C GLN A 538 -19.91 -3.72 -30.22
N GLU A 539 -20.67 -2.67 -30.51
CA GLU A 539 -21.09 -1.67 -29.51
C GLU A 539 -21.91 -2.33 -28.39
N MET A 540 -22.92 -3.15 -28.74
CA MET A 540 -23.69 -3.91 -27.76
C MET A 540 -22.80 -4.90 -26.99
N ASP A 541 -21.92 -5.64 -27.67
CA ASP A 541 -21.01 -6.61 -27.04
C ASP A 541 -20.05 -5.90 -26.07
N ALA A 542 -19.54 -4.71 -26.42
CA ALA A 542 -18.70 -3.89 -25.56
C ALA A 542 -19.47 -3.34 -24.35
N GLN A 543 -20.72 -2.89 -24.52
CA GLN A 543 -21.57 -2.45 -23.41
C GLN A 543 -21.82 -3.57 -22.40
N VAL A 544 -22.07 -4.80 -22.87
CA VAL A 544 -22.21 -5.97 -22.00
C VAL A 544 -20.91 -6.22 -21.22
N LEU A 545 -19.76 -6.17 -21.90
CA LEU A 545 -18.46 -6.38 -21.27
C LEU A 545 -18.15 -5.31 -20.20
N VAL A 546 -18.51 -4.04 -20.44
CA VAL A 546 -18.38 -2.96 -19.45
C VAL A 546 -19.15 -3.30 -18.18
N LEU A 547 -20.43 -3.68 -18.29
CA LEU A 547 -21.25 -4.04 -17.12
C LEU A 547 -20.68 -5.25 -16.35
N GLU A 548 -20.16 -6.25 -17.06
CA GLU A 548 -19.51 -7.41 -16.44
C GLU A 548 -18.23 -7.01 -15.69
N LEU A 549 -17.41 -6.15 -16.29
CA LEU A 549 -16.16 -5.66 -15.70
C LEU A 549 -16.41 -4.78 -14.48
N GLU A 550 -17.41 -3.89 -14.51
CA GLU A 550 -17.81 -3.09 -13.35
C GLU A 550 -18.25 -3.99 -12.18
N THR A 551 -19.05 -5.01 -12.48
CA THR A 551 -19.49 -5.99 -11.47
C THR A 551 -18.31 -6.79 -10.90
N ARG A 552 -17.35 -7.21 -11.74
CA ARG A 552 -16.13 -7.89 -11.27
C ARG A 552 -15.23 -6.97 -10.44
N LEU A 553 -15.04 -5.73 -10.87
CA LEU A 553 -14.23 -4.73 -10.16
C LEU A 553 -14.76 -4.50 -8.75
N GLN A 554 -16.09 -4.36 -8.61
CA GLN A 554 -16.72 -4.19 -7.30
C GLN A 554 -16.47 -5.40 -6.39
N LYS A 555 -16.62 -6.62 -6.91
CA LYS A 555 -16.34 -7.86 -6.16
C LYS A 555 -14.88 -7.99 -5.74
N GLU A 556 -13.94 -7.69 -6.63
CA GLU A 556 -12.51 -7.76 -6.31
C GLU A 556 -12.10 -6.68 -5.30
N ARG A 557 -12.72 -5.49 -5.32
CA ARG A 557 -12.52 -4.46 -4.29
C ARG A 557 -12.99 -4.92 -2.93
N GLU A 558 -14.17 -5.54 -2.85
CA GLU A 558 -14.69 -6.12 -1.61
C GLU A 558 -13.74 -7.20 -1.08
N ARG A 559 -13.33 -8.14 -1.95
CA ARG A 559 -12.37 -9.21 -1.62
C ARG A 559 -11.01 -8.66 -1.17
N LEU A 560 -10.48 -7.63 -1.83
CA LEU A 560 -9.24 -6.97 -1.42
C LEU A 560 -9.39 -6.33 -0.04
N GLY A 561 -10.54 -5.72 0.24
CA GLY A 561 -10.88 -5.19 1.56
C GLY A 561 -10.88 -6.29 2.64
N GLU A 562 -11.50 -7.43 2.37
CA GLU A 562 -11.50 -8.59 3.28
C GLU A 562 -10.09 -9.15 3.50
N LEU A 563 -9.29 -9.30 2.44
CA LEU A 563 -7.92 -9.78 2.53
C LEU A 563 -7.04 -8.83 3.35
N ARG A 564 -7.17 -7.52 3.14
CA ARG A 564 -6.47 -6.50 3.95
C ARG A 564 -6.90 -6.59 5.41
N LYS A 565 -8.19 -6.73 5.69
CA LYS A 565 -8.70 -6.92 7.06
C LYS A 565 -8.07 -8.15 7.71
N LYS A 566 -8.03 -9.29 7.01
CA LYS A 566 -7.35 -10.50 7.51
C LYS A 566 -5.85 -10.31 7.69
N HIS A 567 -5.18 -9.57 6.80
CA HIS A 567 -3.76 -9.26 6.93
C HIS A 567 -3.50 -8.48 8.24
N TYR A 568 -4.31 -7.48 8.55
CA TYR A 568 -4.21 -6.73 9.81
C TYR A 568 -4.57 -7.57 11.05
N GLU A 569 -5.60 -8.43 10.97
CA GLU A 569 -5.94 -9.35 12.06
C GLU A 569 -4.79 -10.32 12.36
N LEU A 570 -4.17 -10.89 11.31
CA LEU A 570 -3.03 -11.80 11.46
C LEU A 570 -1.74 -11.08 11.91
N ALA A 571 -1.52 -9.85 11.46
CA ALA A 571 -0.40 -9.02 11.91
C ALA A 571 -0.55 -8.62 13.39
N GLY A 572 -1.74 -8.20 13.82
CA GLY A 572 -2.02 -7.86 15.22
C GLY A 572 -1.91 -9.06 16.18
N VAL A 573 -2.30 -10.26 15.73
CA VAL A 573 -2.11 -11.50 16.49
C VAL A 573 -0.63 -11.89 16.59
N ALA A 574 0.19 -11.60 15.57
CA ALA A 574 1.64 -11.85 15.61
C ALA A 574 2.39 -10.87 16.52
N GLU A 575 1.83 -9.68 16.78
CA GLU A 575 2.41 -8.66 17.67
C GLU A 575 1.95 -8.77 19.14
N GLY A 576 1.09 -9.75 19.49
CA GLY A 576 0.73 -10.05 20.88
C GLY A 576 -0.42 -9.21 21.48
N TRP A 577 -1.27 -8.61 20.66
CA TRP A 577 -2.37 -7.73 21.11
C TRP A 577 -3.65 -8.48 21.54
N GLY A 578 -3.54 -9.77 21.90
CA GLY A 578 -4.70 -10.66 22.13
C GLY A 578 -4.69 -11.43 23.45
N GLU A 579 -3.68 -11.26 24.30
CA GLU A 579 -3.64 -11.90 25.62
C GLU A 579 -3.61 -10.83 26.70
N GLU A 580 -4.75 -10.18 26.96
CA GLU A 580 -5.00 -9.57 28.28
C GLU A 580 -6.52 -9.45 28.51
N GLU A 581 -6.94 -9.96 29.67
CA GLU A 581 -8.25 -9.83 30.32
C GLU A 581 -9.40 -10.77 29.92
N GLU A 582 -9.24 -12.06 30.21
CA GLU A 582 -10.33 -12.81 30.87
C GLU A 582 -9.78 -13.53 32.11
N GLY A 583 -10.00 -12.96 33.29
CA GLY A 583 -9.86 -13.68 34.55
C GLY A 583 -9.40 -12.81 35.73
N GLU A 584 -10.36 -12.31 36.52
CA GLU A 584 -10.41 -12.51 37.98
C GLU A 584 -11.60 -11.72 38.56
N ASP A 585 -12.74 -12.41 38.67
CA ASP A 585 -13.80 -12.04 39.60
C ASP A 585 -14.01 -13.27 40.50
N SER A 586 -13.30 -13.31 41.64
CA SER A 586 -13.54 -14.17 42.81
C SER A 586 -12.80 -13.67 44.05
#